data_AF-W2T1W0-F1
#
_entry.id   AF-W2T1W0-F1
#
_cell.length_a   1.000
_cell.length_b   1.000
_cell.length_c   1.000
_cell.angle_alpha   90.00
_cell.angle_beta   90.00
_cell.angle_gamma   90.00
#
_symmetry.space_group_name_H-M   'P 1'
#
loop_
_entity.id
_entity.type
_entity.pdbx_description
1 polymer ?
#
loop_
_entity_poly.entity_id
_entity_poly.type
_entity_poly.pdbx_seq_one_letter_code
_entity_poly.pdbx_strand_id
1 'polypeptide(L)'
;MFCIFVILEVLRFFEVPPWVEYLNRFLLVFKDEQDSILLLTPIYLLLGIFLPLFLSPTEDLPHIYHVAGVAAVGVGDSFAAIIGSMYGTTTWLGRRKTVEGSTAMAASIAVFLMTARLFCSAPFPSYPTIIFTALILAAVEASIDSIDNIALPIIGYLMLQW
;
A
#
# COMPACT_ATOMS: atom_id res chain seq x y z
N MET A 1 -14.96 -8.72 4.09
CA MET A 1 -13.74 -8.18 4.74
C MET A 1 -13.86 -6.68 4.99
N PHE A 2 -13.96 -5.83 3.97
CA PHE A 2 -14.09 -4.37 4.14
C PHE A 2 -15.24 -3.94 5.04
N CYS A 3 -16.45 -4.44 4.78
CA CYS A 3 -17.63 -4.12 5.62
C CYS A 3 -17.44 -4.54 7.09
N ILE A 4 -16.68 -5.61 7.36
CA ILE A 4 -16.42 -6.04 8.75
C ILE A 4 -15.57 -4.99 9.45
N PHE A 5 -14.47 -4.55 8.84
CA PHE A 5 -13.63 -3.49 9.42
C PHE A 5 -14.40 -2.20 9.65
N VAL A 6 -15.24 -1.79 8.70
CA VAL A 6 -16.10 -0.60 8.87
C VAL A 6 -17.08 -0.79 10.03
N ILE A 7 -17.74 -1.94 10.14
CA ILE A 7 -18.67 -2.23 11.23
C ILE A 7 -17.94 -2.24 12.58
N LEU A 8 -16.77 -2.90 12.68
CA LEU A 8 -15.98 -2.94 13.90
C LEU A 8 -15.50 -1.54 14.32
N GLU A 9 -15.10 -0.71 13.36
CA GLU A 9 -14.72 0.68 13.61
C GLU A 9 -15.90 1.51 14.13
N VAL A 10 -17.07 1.36 13.53
CA VAL A 10 -18.31 2.02 13.97
C VAL A 10 -18.69 1.57 15.39
N LEU A 11 -18.63 0.27 15.69
CA LEU A 11 -18.90 -0.25 17.02
C LEU A 11 -17.93 0.28 18.07
N ARG A 12 -16.64 0.42 17.73
CA ARG A 12 -15.65 1.04 18.61
C ARG A 12 -15.93 2.53 18.81
N PHE A 13 -16.22 3.25 17.73
CA PHE A 13 -16.47 4.69 17.75
C PHE A 13 -17.68 5.06 18.63
N PHE A 14 -18.74 4.24 18.58
CA PHE A 14 -19.92 4.40 19.44
C PHE A 14 -19.76 3.76 20.83
N GLU A 15 -18.57 3.27 21.18
CA GLU A 15 -18.26 2.66 22.49
C GLU A 15 -19.24 1.56 22.92
N VAL A 16 -19.69 0.72 21.98
CA VAL A 16 -20.76 -0.26 22.22
C VAL A 16 -20.27 -1.41 23.15
N PRO A 17 -20.89 -1.60 24.35
CA PRO A 17 -20.57 -2.73 25.22
C PRO A 17 -21.10 -4.07 24.65
N PRO A 18 -20.46 -5.23 24.91
CA PRO A 18 -19.20 -5.43 25.66
C PRO A 18 -17.93 -5.30 24.79
N TRP A 19 -18.06 -4.89 23.53
CA TRP A 19 -17.01 -5.02 22.52
C TRP A 19 -15.93 -3.95 22.62
N VAL A 20 -16.23 -2.79 23.21
CA VAL A 20 -15.34 -1.62 23.25
C VAL A 20 -13.92 -1.93 23.75
N GLU A 21 -13.77 -2.69 24.84
CA GLU A 21 -12.45 -3.01 25.41
C GLU A 21 -11.63 -3.91 24.49
N TYR A 22 -12.28 -4.93 23.92
CA TYR A 22 -11.64 -5.83 22.96
C TYR A 22 -11.25 -5.07 21.69
N LEU A 23 -12.16 -4.28 21.12
CA LEU A 23 -11.92 -3.52 19.90
C LEU A 23 -10.82 -2.48 20.09
N ASN A 24 -10.80 -1.75 21.22
CA ASN A 24 -9.71 -0.83 21.53
C ASN A 24 -8.37 -1.55 21.61
N ARG A 25 -8.30 -2.70 22.30
CA ARG A 25 -7.06 -3.47 22.42
C ARG A 25 -6.54 -3.99 21.08
N PHE A 26 -7.43 -4.44 20.20
CA PHE A 26 -7.05 -4.98 18.89
C PHE A 26 -6.78 -3.88 17.85
N LEU A 27 -7.58 -2.83 17.81
CA LEU A 27 -7.53 -1.83 16.74
C LEU A 27 -6.58 -0.67 17.04
N LEU A 28 -6.44 -0.22 18.29
CA LEU A 28 -5.57 0.94 18.61
C LEU A 28 -4.09 0.67 18.34
N VAL A 29 -3.67 -0.59 18.26
CA VAL A 29 -2.31 -0.96 17.86
C VAL A 29 -2.00 -0.52 16.42
N PHE A 30 -3.01 -0.40 15.56
CA PHE A 30 -2.89 0.05 14.18
C PHE A 30 -3.13 1.55 14.01
N LYS A 31 -3.20 2.32 15.10
CA LYS A 31 -3.36 3.77 15.04
C LYS A 31 -2.09 4.43 14.54
N ASP A 32 -2.19 5.17 13.45
CA ASP A 32 -1.10 5.99 12.92
C ASP A 32 -1.18 7.45 13.41
N GLU A 33 -0.11 8.23 13.29
CA GLU A 33 -0.05 9.68 13.57
C GLU A 33 -1.06 10.46 12.72
N GLN A 34 -1.42 9.92 11.55
CA GLN A 34 -2.42 10.49 10.64
C GLN A 34 -3.87 10.22 11.10
N ASP A 35 -4.09 9.25 12.00
CA ASP A 35 -5.42 8.89 12.48
C ASP A 35 -5.84 9.75 13.67
N SER A 36 -7.03 10.32 13.55
CA SER A 36 -7.63 11.15 14.62
C SER A 36 -8.40 10.27 15.63
N ILE A 37 -9.71 10.46 15.73
CA ILE A 37 -10.60 9.67 16.61
C ILE A 37 -11.03 8.38 15.91
N LEU A 38 -11.09 8.40 14.57
CA LEU A 38 -11.33 7.25 13.71
C LEU A 38 -10.00 6.65 13.24
N LEU A 39 -9.92 5.33 13.22
CA LEU A 39 -8.80 4.57 12.67
C LEU A 39 -9.05 4.32 11.19
N LEU A 40 -8.56 5.24 10.37
CA LEU A 40 -8.73 5.20 8.93
C LEU A 40 -7.62 4.40 8.25
N THR A 41 -6.43 4.32 8.85
CA THR A 41 -5.29 3.58 8.27
C THR A 41 -5.61 2.13 7.89
N PRO A 42 -6.22 1.29 8.75
CA PRO A 42 -6.57 -0.09 8.36
C PRO A 42 -7.59 -0.14 7.21
N ILE A 43 -8.48 0.85 7.14
CA ILE A 43 -9.48 0.97 6.07
C ILE A 43 -8.80 1.41 4.76
N TYR A 44 -7.87 2.36 4.82
CA TYR A 44 -7.12 2.86 3.66
C TYR A 44 -6.15 1.84 3.11
N LEU A 45 -5.48 1.06 3.95
CA LEU A 45 -4.60 -0.04 3.53
C LEU A 45 -5.42 -1.09 2.79
N LEU A 46 -6.55 -1.50 3.35
CA LEU A 46 -7.46 -2.44 2.70
C LEU A 46 -8.01 -1.88 1.39
N LEU A 47 -8.46 -0.62 1.40
CA LEU A 47 -8.96 0.05 0.21
C LEU A 47 -7.88 0.11 -0.86
N GLY A 48 -6.66 0.53 -0.54
CA GLY A 48 -5.53 0.63 -1.45
C GLY A 48 -5.16 -0.69 -2.13
N ILE A 49 -5.14 -1.79 -1.36
CA ILE A 49 -4.87 -3.13 -1.91
C ILE A 49 -5.96 -3.55 -2.90
N PHE A 50 -7.24 -3.34 -2.57
CA PHE A 50 -8.36 -3.77 -3.40
C PHE A 50 -8.77 -2.75 -4.48
N LEU A 51 -8.25 -1.53 -4.43
CA LEU A 51 -8.64 -0.44 -5.33
C LEU A 51 -8.47 -0.80 -6.81
N PRO A 52 -7.33 -1.38 -7.25
CA PRO A 52 -7.17 -1.75 -8.66
C PRO A 52 -8.19 -2.81 -9.12
N LEU A 53 -8.59 -3.71 -8.22
CA LEU A 53 -9.60 -4.73 -8.48
C LEU A 53 -11.01 -4.13 -8.61
N PHE A 54 -11.32 -3.08 -7.84
CA PHE A 54 -12.58 -2.37 -7.97
C PHE A 54 -12.64 -1.47 -9.21
N LEU A 55 -11.52 -0.88 -9.62
CA LEU A 55 -11.44 -0.03 -10.81
C LEU A 55 -11.62 -0.83 -12.10
N SER A 56 -11.11 -2.06 -12.13
CA SER A 56 -11.23 -2.97 -13.26
C SER A 56 -11.61 -4.36 -12.73
N PRO A 57 -12.90 -4.66 -12.52
CA PRO A 57 -13.29 -6.00 -12.12
C PRO A 57 -13.02 -6.99 -13.25
N THR A 58 -12.46 -8.15 -12.93
CA THR A 58 -12.22 -9.25 -13.87
C THR A 58 -12.68 -10.57 -13.27
N GLU A 59 -13.37 -11.38 -14.07
CA GLU A 59 -13.77 -12.76 -13.74
C GLU A 59 -12.70 -13.78 -14.19
N ASP A 60 -11.75 -13.34 -15.02
CA ASP A 60 -10.66 -14.13 -15.58
C ASP A 60 -9.35 -13.96 -14.77
N LEU A 61 -8.26 -14.52 -15.31
CA LEU A 61 -6.91 -14.32 -14.77
C LEU A 61 -6.58 -12.81 -14.64
N PRO A 62 -6.06 -12.36 -13.48
CA PRO A 62 -5.82 -10.95 -13.22
C PRO A 62 -4.70 -10.41 -14.12
N HIS A 63 -4.82 -9.16 -14.54
CA HIS A 63 -3.73 -8.42 -15.16
C HIS A 63 -2.79 -7.82 -14.11
N ILE A 64 -1.56 -7.45 -14.50
CA ILE A 64 -0.54 -6.90 -13.61
C ILE A 64 -0.98 -5.65 -12.84
N TYR A 65 -1.77 -4.78 -13.46
CA TYR A 65 -2.27 -3.59 -12.76
C TYR A 65 -3.21 -3.92 -11.60
N HIS A 66 -3.86 -5.09 -11.56
CA HIS A 66 -4.70 -5.51 -10.43
C HIS A 66 -3.89 -5.78 -9.17
N VAL A 67 -2.64 -6.21 -9.31
CA VAL A 67 -1.74 -6.47 -8.19
C VAL A 67 -0.93 -5.23 -7.80
N ALA A 68 -1.16 -4.08 -8.44
CA ALA A 68 -0.42 -2.84 -8.16
C ALA A 68 -0.59 -2.37 -6.71
N GLY A 69 -1.79 -2.54 -6.13
CA GLY A 69 -2.04 -2.19 -4.73
C GLY A 69 -1.25 -3.07 -3.76
N VAL A 70 -1.21 -4.38 -4.00
CA VAL A 70 -0.39 -5.33 -3.23
C VAL A 70 1.10 -5.02 -3.41
N ALA A 71 1.53 -4.73 -4.65
CA ALA A 71 2.92 -4.41 -4.93
C ALA A 71 3.38 -3.16 -4.18
N ALA A 72 2.64 -2.07 -4.27
CA ALA A 72 3.02 -0.79 -3.68
C ALA A 72 2.92 -0.81 -2.15
N VAL A 73 1.72 -1.09 -1.61
CA VAL A 73 1.43 -0.95 -0.17
C VAL A 73 1.83 -2.21 0.61
N GLY A 74 1.58 -3.38 0.04
CA GLY A 74 1.92 -4.65 0.70
C GLY A 74 3.43 -4.91 0.70
N VAL A 75 4.01 -4.98 -0.50
CA VAL A 75 5.43 -5.33 -0.66
C VAL A 75 6.33 -4.12 -0.48
N GLY A 76 6.05 -3.03 -1.20
CA GLY A 76 6.87 -1.82 -1.20
C GLY A 76 7.05 -1.23 0.19
N ASP A 77 5.96 -0.83 0.84
CA ASP A 77 6.02 -0.17 2.16
C ASP A 77 6.68 -1.06 3.22
N SER A 78 6.41 -2.38 3.18
CA SER A 78 7.05 -3.34 4.08
C SER A 78 8.57 -3.37 3.91
N PHE A 79 9.06 -3.46 2.67
CA PHE A 79 10.51 -3.46 2.42
C PHE A 79 11.14 -2.11 2.72
N ALA A 80 10.44 -1.00 2.45
CA ALA A 80 10.87 0.34 2.79
C ALA A 80 11.06 0.49 4.31
N ALA A 81 10.10 0.01 5.10
CA ALA A 81 10.15 0.05 6.57
C ALA A 81 11.24 -0.86 7.14
N ILE A 82 11.35 -2.09 6.64
CA ILE A 82 12.37 -3.07 7.09
C ILE A 82 13.77 -2.54 6.80
N ILE A 83 14.08 -2.19 5.56
CA ILE A 83 15.41 -1.72 5.19
C ILE A 83 15.68 -0.31 5.73
N GLY A 84 14.67 0.56 5.72
CA GLY A 84 14.78 1.91 6.26
C GLY A 84 15.05 1.93 7.77
N SER A 85 14.47 1.00 8.54
CA SER A 85 14.72 0.91 9.99
C SER A 85 16.05 0.24 10.34
N MET A 86 16.53 -0.71 9.53
CA MET A 86 17.80 -1.41 9.78
C MET A 86 19.03 -0.66 9.24
N TYR A 87 18.91 -0.06 8.07
CA TYR A 87 20.04 0.50 7.29
C TYR A 87 19.83 1.96 6.88
N GLY A 88 18.70 2.59 7.24
CA GLY A 88 18.41 3.96 6.86
C GLY A 88 19.33 4.95 7.55
N THR A 89 20.34 5.43 6.83
CA THR A 89 21.28 6.45 7.32
C THR A 89 21.06 7.80 6.66
N THR A 90 20.65 7.79 5.39
CA THR A 90 20.50 8.99 4.58
C THR A 90 19.03 9.35 4.46
N THR A 91 18.57 10.32 5.24
CA THR A 91 17.20 10.84 5.16
C THR A 91 17.02 11.79 3.97
N TRP A 92 15.87 11.75 3.33
CA TRP A 92 15.49 12.72 2.30
C TRP A 92 15.29 14.12 2.90
N LEU A 93 16.22 15.06 2.66
CA LEU A 93 16.12 16.51 2.96
C LEU A 93 15.24 16.88 4.19
N GLY A 94 15.56 16.32 5.37
CA GLY A 94 14.87 16.64 6.63
C GLY A 94 13.51 15.95 6.85
N ARG A 95 13.14 14.96 6.02
CA ARG A 95 11.99 14.08 6.21
C ARG A 95 12.36 12.82 6.99
N ARG A 96 11.34 12.13 7.53
CA ARG A 96 11.50 10.83 8.22
C ARG A 96 11.92 9.70 7.27
N LYS A 97 11.61 9.80 5.97
CA LYS A 97 11.86 8.73 4.98
C LYS A 97 13.34 8.71 4.53
N THR A 98 13.88 7.52 4.32
CA THR A 98 15.30 7.29 4.00
C THR A 98 15.49 6.87 2.55
N VAL A 99 16.64 7.25 1.96
CA VAL A 99 17.02 6.89 0.58
C VAL A 99 17.16 5.36 0.46
N GLU A 100 17.71 4.72 1.49
CA GLU A 100 17.86 3.26 1.55
C GLU A 100 16.50 2.56 1.58
N GLY A 101 15.52 3.10 2.32
CA GLY A 101 14.14 2.61 2.31
C GLY A 101 13.49 2.76 0.92
N SER A 102 13.62 3.93 0.28
CA SER A 102 13.06 4.17 -1.06
C SER A 102 13.69 3.27 -2.13
N THR A 103 15.01 3.00 -2.05
CA THR A 103 15.67 2.08 -3.00
C THR A 103 15.22 0.64 -2.79
N ALA A 104 15.04 0.20 -1.53
CA ALA A 104 14.48 -1.12 -1.21
C ALA A 104 13.03 -1.27 -1.71
N MET A 105 12.22 -0.22 -1.57
CA MET A 105 10.85 -0.18 -2.11
C MET A 105 10.86 -0.36 -3.62
N ALA A 106 11.64 0.44 -4.36
CA ALA A 106 11.70 0.35 -5.81
C ALA A 106 12.18 -1.04 -6.29
N ALA A 107 13.21 -1.59 -5.64
CA ALA A 107 13.72 -2.92 -5.98
C ALA A 107 12.70 -4.03 -5.71
N SER A 108 12.05 -4.00 -4.55
CA SER A 108 11.06 -5.02 -4.16
C SER A 108 9.81 -4.97 -5.05
N ILE A 109 9.29 -3.79 -5.37
CA ILE A 109 8.17 -3.62 -6.31
C ILE A 109 8.55 -4.14 -7.70
N ALA A 110 9.74 -3.78 -8.21
CA ALA A 110 10.17 -4.24 -9.53
C ALA A 110 10.28 -5.77 -9.60
N VAL A 111 10.90 -6.40 -8.61
CA VAL A 111 11.01 -7.87 -8.52
C VAL A 111 9.63 -8.53 -8.39
N PHE A 112 8.77 -8.00 -7.53
CA PHE A 112 7.41 -8.51 -7.35
C PHE A 112 6.59 -8.41 -8.64
N LEU A 113 6.59 -7.26 -9.30
CA LEU A 113 5.85 -7.09 -10.55
C LEU A 113 6.41 -7.96 -11.68
N MET A 114 7.73 -8.13 -11.77
CA MET A 114 8.36 -9.03 -12.74
C MET A 114 8.00 -10.50 -12.53
N THR A 115 7.91 -10.95 -11.27
CA THR A 115 7.50 -12.32 -10.93
C THR A 115 5.99 -12.52 -11.11
N ALA A 116 5.18 -11.52 -10.75
CA ALA A 116 3.72 -11.54 -10.93
C ALA A 116 3.31 -11.71 -12.40
N ARG A 117 4.13 -11.24 -13.36
CA ARG A 117 3.87 -11.44 -14.80
C ARG A 117 3.65 -12.90 -15.17
N LEU A 118 4.30 -13.83 -14.48
CA LEU A 118 4.19 -15.27 -14.76
C LEU A 118 2.79 -15.82 -14.47
N PHE A 119 2.00 -15.10 -13.67
CA PHE A 119 0.67 -15.50 -13.20
C PHE A 119 -0.45 -14.60 -13.72
N CYS A 120 -0.12 -13.59 -14.53
CA CYS A 120 -1.08 -12.59 -15.01
C CYS A 120 -1.44 -12.76 -16.49
N SER A 121 -2.60 -12.23 -16.87
CA SER A 121 -3.05 -12.17 -18.27
C SER A 121 -2.34 -11.07 -19.08
N ALA A 122 -2.14 -11.34 -20.37
CA ALA A 122 -1.75 -10.32 -21.35
C ALA A 122 -2.83 -9.23 -21.47
N PRO A 123 -2.50 -7.97 -21.79
CA PRO A 123 -1.18 -7.47 -22.18
C PRO A 123 -0.22 -7.35 -21.00
N PHE A 124 1.07 -7.58 -21.28
CA PHE A 124 2.12 -7.43 -20.29
C PHE A 124 2.84 -6.10 -20.49
N PRO A 125 2.93 -5.24 -19.46
CA PRO A 125 3.78 -4.07 -19.51
C PRO A 125 5.23 -4.50 -19.73
N SER A 126 5.96 -3.66 -20.47
CA SER A 126 7.37 -3.90 -20.75
C SER A 126 8.21 -3.85 -19.47
N TYR A 127 9.35 -4.54 -19.43
CA TYR A 127 10.28 -4.46 -18.30
C TYR A 127 10.69 -3.02 -17.94
N PRO A 128 11.02 -2.12 -18.89
CA PRO A 128 11.32 -0.73 -18.52
C PRO A 128 10.10 0.00 -17.94
N THR A 129 8.87 -0.29 -18.39
CA THR A 129 7.64 0.27 -17.77
C THR A 129 7.54 -0.13 -16.30
N ILE A 130 7.84 -1.39 -15.97
CA ILE A 130 7.79 -1.89 -14.58
C ILE A 130 8.85 -1.19 -13.71
N ILE A 131 10.09 -1.10 -14.20
CA ILE A 131 11.18 -0.42 -13.48
C ILE A 131 10.84 1.05 -13.28
N PHE A 132 10.35 1.71 -14.33
CA PHE A 132 9.95 3.11 -14.27
C PHE A 132 8.80 3.33 -13.28
N THR A 133 7.79 2.46 -13.29
CA THR A 133 6.69 2.49 -12.31
C THR A 133 7.22 2.36 -10.89
N ALA A 134 8.08 1.38 -10.62
CA ALA A 134 8.64 1.17 -9.28
C ALA A 134 9.45 2.39 -8.77
N LEU A 135 10.22 3.04 -9.65
CA LEU A 135 10.95 4.26 -9.32
C LEU A 135 10.01 5.43 -9.02
N ILE A 136 8.96 5.62 -9.84
CA ILE A 136 7.96 6.67 -9.61
C ILE A 136 7.22 6.45 -8.29
N LEU A 137 6.79 5.21 -8.00
CA LEU A 137 6.14 4.89 -6.74
C LEU A 137 7.03 5.17 -5.53
N ALA A 138 8.31 4.77 -5.59
CA ALA A 138 9.26 5.08 -4.52
C ALA A 138 9.54 6.58 -4.35
N ALA A 139 9.58 7.33 -5.46
CA ALA A 139 9.76 8.78 -5.42
C ALA A 139 8.53 9.50 -4.85
N VAL A 140 7.33 9.06 -5.23
CA VAL A 140 6.06 9.56 -4.68
C VAL A 140 5.99 9.26 -3.20
N GLU A 141 6.33 8.04 -2.80
CA GLU A 141 6.38 7.63 -1.39
C GLU A 141 7.33 8.51 -0.59
N ALA A 142 8.54 8.77 -1.11
CA ALA A 142 9.49 9.68 -0.47
C ALA A 142 9.00 11.15 -0.37
N SER A 143 8.06 11.55 -1.22
CA SER A 143 7.57 12.93 -1.34
C SER A 143 6.25 13.20 -0.61
N ILE A 144 5.49 12.16 -0.29
CA ILE A 144 4.19 12.25 0.37
C ILE A 144 4.33 11.79 1.82
N ASP A 145 3.92 12.64 2.76
CA ASP A 145 3.92 12.32 4.20
C ASP A 145 2.56 11.80 4.68
N SER A 146 1.51 11.84 3.84
CA SER A 146 0.15 11.41 4.21
C SER A 146 -0.63 10.88 3.01
N ILE A 147 -1.45 9.82 3.19
CA ILE A 147 -2.33 9.22 2.15
C ILE A 147 -1.57 8.39 1.08
N ASP A 148 -0.35 7.95 1.37
CA ASP A 148 0.43 6.99 0.57
C ASP A 148 -0.33 5.70 0.24
N ASN A 149 -1.05 5.17 1.22
CA ASN A 149 -1.87 3.94 1.13
C ASN A 149 -2.94 3.98 0.03
N ILE A 150 -3.34 5.16 -0.46
CA ILE A 150 -4.30 5.31 -1.57
C ILE A 150 -3.59 5.85 -2.82
N ALA A 151 -2.68 6.81 -2.67
CA ALA A 151 -2.00 7.44 -3.79
C ALA A 151 -1.14 6.44 -4.59
N LEU A 152 -0.38 5.59 -3.90
CA LEU A 152 0.54 4.66 -4.55
C LEU A 152 -0.20 3.59 -5.37
N PRO A 153 -1.26 2.92 -4.87
CA PRO A 153 -2.05 2.00 -5.69
C PRO A 153 -2.66 2.63 -6.95
N ILE A 154 -3.17 3.86 -6.84
CA ILE A 154 -3.77 4.58 -7.99
C ILE A 154 -2.72 4.84 -9.07
N ILE A 155 -1.57 5.39 -8.67
CA ILE A 155 -0.48 5.70 -9.61
C ILE A 155 0.05 4.41 -10.24
N GLY A 156 0.24 3.36 -9.45
CA GLY A 156 0.68 2.05 -9.92
C GLY A 156 -0.29 1.44 -10.92
N TYR A 157 -1.59 1.49 -10.63
CA TYR A 157 -2.64 1.03 -11.55
C TYR A 157 -2.58 1.78 -12.89
N LEU A 158 -2.55 3.11 -12.87
CA LEU A 158 -2.56 3.95 -14.07
C LEU A 158 -1.30 3.75 -14.93
N MET A 159 -0.13 3.56 -14.32
CA MET A 159 1.12 3.37 -15.06
C MET A 159 1.23 1.96 -15.69
N LEU A 160 0.65 0.95 -15.05
CA LEU A 160 0.70 -0.45 -15.52
C LEU A 160 -0.44 -0.81 -16.48
N GLN A 161 -1.39 0.10 -16.70
CA GLN A 161 -2.53 -0.10 -17.59
C GLN A 161 -2.14 -0.03 -19.09
N TRP A 162 -0.98 0.56 -19.42
CA TRP A 162 -0.53 0.84 -20.79
C TRP A 162 0.45 -0.21 -21.34
#